data_AF-A0A6N7XTD4-F1
#
_entry.id   AF-A0A6N7XTD4-F1
#
_cell.length_a   1.000
_cell.length_b   1.000
_cell.length_c   1.000
_cell.angle_alpha   90.00
_cell.angle_beta   90.00
_cell.angle_gamma   90.00
#
_symmetry.space_group_name_H-M   'P 1'
#
loop_
_entity.id
_entity.type
_entity.pdbx_description
1 polymer ?
#
loop_
_entity_poly.entity_id
_entity_poly.type
_entity_poly.pdbx_seq_one_letter_code
_entity_poly.pdbx_strand_id
1 'polypeptide(L)' 'MSINIDPQHFADLVVSANPANSDNPEDIAKDSLELYINAYRLAERYANISTSCYDTAEVIKELQKVDLELK' A
#
# COMPACT_ATOMS: atom_id res chain seq x y z
N MET A 1 0.29 -11.77 9.29
CA MET A 1 -0.75 -11.13 8.47
C MET A 1 -0.03 -10.38 7.37
N SER A 2 -0.04 -10.89 6.14
CA SER A 2 0.39 -10.10 4.99
C SER A 2 -0.73 -9.13 4.66
N ILE A 3 -0.43 -7.83 4.65
CA ILE A 3 -1.38 -6.84 4.16
C ILE A 3 -1.12 -6.78 2.66
N ASN A 4 -2.00 -7.43 1.89
CA ASN A 4 -1.99 -7.33 0.44
C ASN A 4 -2.86 -6.13 0.04
N ILE A 5 -2.21 -5.02 -0.27
CA ILE A 5 -2.90 -3.78 -0.65
C ILE A 5 -2.91 -3.72 -2.17
N ASP A 6 -4.10 -3.65 -2.76
CA ASP A 6 -4.29 -3.23 -4.14
C ASP A 6 -4.23 -1.69 -4.20
N PRO A 7 -3.16 -1.09 -4.74
CA PRO A 7 -3.00 0.36 -4.73
C PRO A 7 -4.06 1.09 -5.55
N GLN A 8 -4.57 0.46 -6.60
CA GLN A 8 -5.59 1.04 -7.46
C GLN A 8 -6.93 1.08 -6.73
N HIS A 9 -7.35 -0.05 -6.18
CA HIS A 9 -8.60 -0.12 -5.42
C HIS A 9 -8.61 0.82 -4.21
N PHE A 10 -7.47 0.95 -3.53
CA PHE A 10 -7.32 1.89 -2.42
C PHE A 10 -7.48 3.35 -2.89
N ALA A 11 -6.83 3.74 -3.99
CA ALA A 11 -6.91 5.11 -4.50
C ALA A 11 -8.34 5.47 -4.94
N ASP A 12 -9.05 4.57 -5.62
CA ASP A 12 -10.45 4.74 -6.00
C ASP A 12 -11.36 4.95 -4.76
N LEU A 13 -11.13 4.16 -3.71
CA LEU A 13 -11.86 4.28 -2.45
C LEU A 13 -11.60 5.62 -1.75
N VAL A 14 -10.36 6.11 -1.78
CA VAL A 14 -9.98 7.38 -1.16
C VAL A 14 -10.63 8.57 -1.88
N VAL A 15 -10.62 8.58 -3.21
CA VAL A 15 -11.26 9.65 -4.00
C VAL A 15 -12.78 9.63 -3.82
N SER A 16 -13.40 8.45 -3.85
CA SER A 16 -14.86 8.33 -3.66
C SER A 16 -15.33 8.72 -2.25
N ALA A 17 -14.49 8.49 -1.23
CA ALA A 17 -14.79 8.88 0.15
C ALA A 17 -14.55 10.37 0.44
N ASN A 18 -13.78 11.07 -0.40
CA ASN A 18 -13.39 12.47 -0.19
C ASN A 18 -13.74 13.31 -1.44
N PRO A 19 -15.04 13.64 -1.63
CA PRO A 19 -15.45 14.51 -2.72
C PRO A 19 -14.81 15.90 -2.58
N ALA A 20 -14.40 16.49 -3.70
CA ALA A 20 -13.80 17.82 -3.72
C ALA A 20 -14.81 18.91 -3.26
N ASN A 21 -14.31 19.92 -2.55
CA ASN A 21 -15.09 21.05 -2.06
C ASN A 21 -14.99 22.26 -3.01
N SER A 22 -15.21 22.05 -4.30
CA SER A 22 -15.20 23.13 -5.31
C SER A 22 -16.38 22.98 -6.25
N ASP A 23 -16.91 24.10 -6.75
CA ASP A 23 -17.98 24.13 -7.76
C ASP A 23 -17.42 24.20 -9.19
N ASN A 24 -16.12 24.45 -9.36
CA ASN A 24 -15.47 24.52 -10.66
C ASN A 24 -15.04 23.11 -11.10
N PRO A 25 -15.53 22.60 -12.26
CA PRO A 25 -15.15 21.28 -12.76
C PRO A 25 -13.65 21.07 -12.95
N GLU A 26 -12.91 22.13 -13.32
CA GLU A 26 -11.45 22.03 -13.50
C GLU A 26 -10.71 21.82 -12.17
N ASP A 27 -11.14 22.53 -11.12
CA ASP A 27 -10.53 22.44 -9.80
C ASP A 27 -10.89 21.09 -9.14
N ILE A 28 -12.14 20.63 -9.28
CA ILE A 28 -12.56 19.29 -8.84
C ILE A 28 -11.68 18.21 -9.47
N ALA A 29 -11.43 18.31 -10.79
CA ALA A 29 -10.63 17.32 -11.51
C ALA A 29 -9.17 17.33 -11.04
N LYS A 30 -8.58 18.51 -10.83
CA LYS A 30 -7.20 18.64 -10.33
C LYS A 30 -7.05 18.06 -8.92
N ASP A 31 -7.95 18.44 -8.01
CA ASP A 31 -7.92 17.98 -6.62
C ASP A 31 -8.10 16.45 -6.53
N SER A 32 -9.05 15.92 -7.30
CA SER A 32 -9.31 14.47 -7.34
C SER A 32 -8.12 13.70 -7.93
N LEU A 33 -7.47 14.24 -8.96
CA LEU A 33 -6.28 13.64 -9.58
C LEU A 33 -5.10 13.64 -8.60
N GLU A 34 -4.85 14.76 -7.92
CA GLU A 34 -3.78 14.86 -6.94
C GLU A 34 -4.00 13.89 -5.77
N LEU A 35 -5.23 13.83 -5.26
CA LEU A 35 -5.60 12.88 -4.21
C LEU A 35 -5.41 11.43 -4.64
N TYR A 36 -5.85 11.08 -5.86
CA TYR A 36 -5.67 9.75 -6.42
C TYR A 36 -4.20 9.34 -6.48
N ILE A 37 -3.34 10.18 -7.06
CA ILE A 37 -1.92 9.89 -7.24
C ILE A 37 -1.23 9.70 -5.89
N ASN A 38 -1.55 10.56 -4.92
CA ASN A 38 -0.97 10.48 -3.58
C ASN A 38 -1.41 9.21 -2.84
N ALA A 39 -2.71 8.87 -2.90
CA ALA A 39 -3.25 7.66 -2.30
C ALA A 39 -2.63 6.39 -2.91
N TYR A 40 -2.53 6.34 -4.25
CA TYR A 40 -1.93 5.22 -4.98
C TYR A 40 -0.47 4.99 -4.56
N ARG A 41 0.35 6.05 -4.58
CA ARG A 41 1.77 5.96 -4.21
C ARG A 41 1.96 5.54 -2.77
N LEU A 42 1.08 6.00 -1.87
CA LEU A 42 1.13 5.62 -0.47
C LEU A 42 0.83 4.12 -0.32
N ALA A 43 -0.24 3.64 -0.96
CA ALA A 43 -0.62 2.23 -0.94
C ALA A 43 0.46 1.33 -1.53
N GLU A 44 1.09 1.72 -2.63
CA GLU A 44 2.21 0.99 -3.24
C GLU A 44 3.41 0.89 -2.28
N ARG A 45 3.77 1.98 -1.58
CA ARG A 45 4.84 1.95 -0.57
C ARG A 45 4.51 0.99 0.57
N TYR A 46 3.28 1.00 1.07
CA TYR A 46 2.87 0.10 2.14
C TYR A 46 2.80 -1.36 1.68
N ALA A 47 2.34 -1.63 0.46
CA ALA A 47 2.37 -2.97 -0.14
C ALA A 47 3.81 -3.50 -0.23
N ASN A 48 4.76 -2.67 -0.69
CA ASN A 48 6.16 -3.06 -0.82
C ASN A 48 6.85 -3.29 0.54
N ILE A 49 6.60 -2.43 1.54
CA ILE A 49 7.16 -2.59 2.90
C ILE A 49 6.60 -3.84 3.58
N SER A 50 5.29 -4.08 3.44
CA SER A 50 4.59 -5.27 3.94
C SER A 50 5.25 -6.55 3.44
N THR A 51 5.48 -6.64 2.13
CA THR A 51 6.11 -7.80 1.49
C THR A 51 7.56 -7.99 1.94
N SER A 52 8.38 -6.94 1.90
CA SER A 52 9.81 -7.03 2.25
C SER A 52 10.08 -7.44 3.70
N CYS A 53 9.28 -6.93 4.65
CA CYS A 53 9.39 -7.34 6.05
C CYS A 53 8.99 -8.81 6.25
N TYR A 54 8.01 -9.30 5.50
CA TYR A 54 7.54 -10.67 5.63
C TYR A 54 8.58 -11.66 5.10
N ASP A 55 9.08 -11.43 3.89
CA ASP A 55 10.10 -12.28 3.26
C ASP A 55 11.36 -12.39 4.15
N THR A 56 11.79 -11.27 4.72
CA THR A 56 12.98 -11.24 5.59
C THR A 56 12.74 -12.00 6.91
N ALA A 57 11.55 -11.83 7.52
CA ALA A 57 11.21 -12.52 8.76
C ALA A 57 11.04 -14.04 8.56
N GLU A 58 10.51 -14.44 7.41
CA GLU A 58 10.32 -15.85 7.05
C GLU A 58 11.66 -16.55 6.83
N VAL A 59 12.58 -15.93 6.08
CA VAL A 59 13.95 -16.44 5.87
C VAL A 59 14.72 -16.60 7.19
N ILE A 60 14.63 -15.63 8.12
CA ILE A 60 15.29 -15.73 9.43
C ILE A 60 14.73 -16.92 10.23
N LYS A 61 13.42 -17.16 10.15
CA LYS A 61 12.75 -18.25 10.87
C LYS A 61 13.13 -19.62 10.29
N GLU A 62 13.31 -19.73 8.98
CA GLU A 62 13.81 -20.93 8.32
C GLU A 62 15.28 -21.20 8.67
N LEU A 63 16.14 -20.17 8.65
CA LEU A 63 17.53 -20.30 9.07
C LEU A 63 17.66 -20.83 10.50
N GLN A 64 16.87 -20.31 11.45
CA GLN A 64 16.87 -20.81 12.83
C GLN A 64 16.48 -22.29 12.91
N LYS A 65 15.49 -22.74 12.13
CA LYS A 65 15.10 -24.17 12.10
C LYS A 65 16.22 -25.06 11.59
N VAL A 66 16.87 -24.67 10.50
CA VAL A 66 17.98 -25.44 9.92
C VAL A 66 19.16 -25.54 10.89
N ASP A 67 19.46 -24.46 11.61
CA ASP A 67 20.54 -24.43 12.62
C ASP A 67 20.25 -25.32 13.85
N LEU A 68 18.96 -25.56 14.14
CA LEU A 68 18.52 -26.48 15.21
C LEU A 68 18.58 -27.96 14.79
N GLU A 69 18.47 -28.25 13.50
CA GLU A 69 18.51 -29.62 12.93
C GLU A 69 19.93 -30.14 12.67
N LEU A 70 20.95 -29.27 12.77
CA LEU A 70 22.36 -29.60 12.59
C LEU A 70 23.10 -29.98 13.91
N LYS A 71 22.36 -30.22 15.00
CA LYS A 71 22.90 -30.63 16.31
C LYS A 71 22.69 -32.10 16.64
#